data_AF-A0A7C6JGT6-F1
#
_entry.id   AF-A0A7C6JGT6-F1
#
_cell.length_a   1.000
_cell.length_b   1.000
_cell.length_c   1.000
_cell.angle_alpha   90.00
_cell.angle_beta   90.00
_cell.angle_gamma   90.00
#
_symmetry.space_group_name_H-M   'P 1'
#
loop_
_entity.id
_entity.type
_entity.pdbx_description
1 polymer ?
#
loop_
_entity_poly.entity_id
_entity_poly.type
_entity_poly.pdbx_seq_one_letter_code
_entity_poly.pdbx_strand_id
1 'polypeptide(L)'
;MTQKATITLYEVKYCGYFDTPLGRKPRFGDLNSILSDLNKWGKGQYLEDTKTFDPEKDSDIFPIYLADIAYLKGDWLVAMWNAVPKSEGGVAAVSGRSHVGSPSVEVSPSKNGTIPGFATYFWFLPDQKILATIRLKRPFTGQQAMQQYMESFIRYFSSHVVHDESTKNSDDVSPLGYSHTTGGEPLPLHPRFRTQLCRLPSKIDQLAKQATKIYKISKKESLDLVASTNLTRWEKISSLVFSPSYSLPSTNRKKAKLEYTTDISVTEEEILKIAADWEKAGGVESDTNIGFKLRGESSFIWLSGSIARDEISVELTNTTPEFYDPAILLKSLRNHRDHMLSMVKK
;
A
#
# COMPACT_ATOMS: atom_id res chain seq x y z
N MET A 1 23.92 10.57 -5.51
CA MET A 1 23.60 9.45 -6.41
C MET A 1 22.22 9.67 -6.98
N THR A 2 22.04 9.50 -8.28
CA THR A 2 20.72 9.58 -8.92
C THR A 2 20.14 8.19 -9.07
N GLN A 3 18.88 8.01 -8.71
CA GLN A 3 18.19 6.72 -8.77
C GLN A 3 16.81 6.89 -9.40
N LYS A 4 16.38 5.92 -10.21
CA LYS A 4 15.01 5.88 -10.72
C LYS A 4 14.04 5.44 -9.63
N ALA A 5 12.93 6.16 -9.50
CA ALA A 5 11.85 5.86 -8.59
C ALA A 5 10.54 5.78 -9.37
N THR A 6 9.84 4.65 -9.27
CA THR A 6 8.47 4.55 -9.79
C THR A 6 7.50 5.06 -8.73
N ILE A 7 6.71 6.07 -9.08
CA ILE A 7 5.74 6.70 -8.20
C ILE A 7 4.33 6.36 -8.66
N THR A 8 3.49 5.85 -7.77
CA THR A 8 2.09 5.53 -8.07
C THR A 8 1.18 6.38 -7.18
N LEU A 9 0.22 7.09 -7.78
CA LEU A 9 -0.68 7.99 -7.05
C LEU A 9 -1.98 7.30 -6.64
N TYR A 10 -2.41 7.62 -5.42
CA TYR A 10 -3.64 7.19 -4.79
C TYR A 10 -4.36 8.41 -4.21
N GLU A 11 -5.68 8.43 -4.30
CA GLU A 11 -6.54 9.38 -3.62
C GLU A 11 -6.88 8.86 -2.23
N VAL A 12 -6.75 9.70 -1.22
CA VAL A 12 -7.17 9.41 0.16
C VAL A 12 -8.66 9.69 0.28
N LYS A 13 -9.48 8.64 0.10
CA LYS A 13 -10.95 8.71 0.13
C LYS A 13 -11.51 8.97 1.52
N TYR A 14 -10.90 8.35 2.53
CA TYR A 14 -11.35 8.45 3.92
C TYR A 14 -10.13 8.57 4.83
N CYS A 15 -10.17 9.53 5.76
CA CYS A 15 -9.21 9.71 6.85
C CYS A 15 -9.92 10.43 8.00
N GLY A 16 -9.81 9.91 9.22
CA GLY A 16 -10.37 10.51 10.43
C GLY A 16 -11.50 9.71 11.07
N TYR A 17 -12.31 10.40 11.88
CA TYR A 17 -13.39 9.82 12.68
C TYR A 17 -14.75 10.27 12.16
N PHE A 18 -15.63 9.32 11.90
CA PHE A 18 -16.91 9.56 11.22
C PHE A 18 -18.08 9.25 12.14
N ASP A 19 -19.18 10.01 12.00
CA ASP A 19 -20.41 9.79 12.78
C ASP A 19 -21.10 8.47 12.44
N THR A 20 -20.92 8.01 11.20
CA THR A 20 -21.51 6.76 10.72
C THR A 20 -20.50 5.99 9.89
N PRO A 21 -20.65 4.64 9.77
CA PRO A 21 -19.73 3.82 8.98
C PRO A 21 -19.69 4.24 7.50
N LEU A 22 -20.80 4.76 6.98
CA LEU A 22 -20.96 5.20 5.59
C LEU A 22 -20.75 6.71 5.39
N GLY A 23 -20.39 7.43 6.46
CA GLY A 23 -20.13 8.87 6.42
C GLY A 23 -19.04 9.22 5.40
N ARG A 24 -19.24 10.33 4.68
CA ARG A 24 -18.28 10.83 3.67
C ARG A 24 -17.36 11.92 4.19
N LYS A 25 -17.75 12.60 5.26
CA LYS A 25 -16.96 13.67 5.89
C LYS A 25 -16.62 13.25 7.32
N PRO A 26 -15.35 13.32 7.72
CA PRO A 26 -14.99 13.08 9.12
C PRO A 26 -15.52 14.22 9.97
N ARG A 27 -15.89 13.92 11.21
CA ARG A 27 -16.16 14.92 12.26
C ARG A 27 -14.86 15.63 12.64
N PHE A 28 -13.75 14.90 12.76
CA PHE A 28 -12.39 15.43 12.94
C PHE A 28 -11.33 14.41 12.50
N GLY A 29 -10.05 14.81 12.55
CA GLY A 29 -8.90 13.97 12.18
C GLY A 29 -8.62 13.98 10.68
N ASP A 30 -8.38 15.16 10.09
CA ASP A 30 -7.94 15.24 8.70
C ASP A 30 -6.55 14.61 8.50
N LEU A 31 -6.18 14.39 7.24
CA LEU A 31 -4.94 13.70 6.89
C LEU A 31 -3.69 14.37 7.46
N ASN A 32 -3.61 15.71 7.48
CA ASN A 32 -2.45 16.41 8.01
C ASN A 32 -2.40 16.28 9.54
N SER A 33 -3.55 16.39 10.21
CA SER A 33 -3.67 16.17 11.65
C SER A 33 -3.23 14.76 12.05
N ILE A 34 -3.72 13.74 11.35
CA ILE A 34 -3.38 12.33 11.64
C ILE A 34 -1.89 12.05 11.39
N LEU A 35 -1.31 12.57 10.31
CA LEU A 35 0.14 12.42 10.05
C LEU A 35 0.99 13.14 11.10
N SER A 36 0.56 14.33 11.52
CA SER A 36 1.22 15.04 12.62
C SER A 36 1.12 14.27 13.93
N ASP A 37 0.01 13.63 14.20
CA ASP A 37 -0.19 12.83 15.42
C ASP A 37 0.66 11.56 15.38
N LEU A 38 0.69 10.86 14.23
CA LEU A 38 1.57 9.71 14.02
C LEU A 38 3.04 10.05 14.23
N ASN A 39 3.49 11.21 13.73
CA ASN A 39 4.85 11.69 13.94
C ASN A 39 5.17 11.95 15.42
N LYS A 40 4.22 12.53 16.16
CA LYS A 40 4.39 12.75 17.60
C LYS A 40 4.42 11.42 18.37
N TRP A 41 3.51 10.51 18.04
CA TRP A 41 3.42 9.18 18.67
C TRP A 41 4.66 8.33 18.42
N GLY A 42 5.19 8.32 17.20
CA GLY A 42 6.40 7.56 16.86
C GLY A 42 7.67 8.11 17.51
N LYS A 43 7.71 9.39 17.87
CA LYS A 43 8.93 10.04 18.37
C LYS A 43 9.37 9.44 19.70
N GLY A 44 10.58 8.89 19.73
CA GLY A 44 11.17 8.27 20.93
C GLY A 44 10.85 6.78 21.09
N GLN A 45 9.92 6.25 20.31
CA GLN A 45 9.59 4.81 20.32
C GLN A 45 10.74 3.98 19.73
N TYR A 46 10.86 2.74 20.19
CA TYR A 46 11.61 1.72 19.47
C TYR A 46 10.79 1.19 18.30
N LEU A 47 11.46 0.79 17.22
CA LEU A 47 10.79 0.28 16.03
C LEU A 47 9.85 -0.89 16.35
N GLU A 48 10.26 -1.84 17.20
CA GLU A 48 9.44 -3.00 17.57
C GLU A 48 8.13 -2.62 18.29
N ASP A 49 8.11 -1.48 18.98
CA ASP A 49 6.95 -0.97 19.71
C ASP A 49 5.99 -0.17 18.82
N THR A 50 6.33 0.01 17.53
CA THR A 50 5.50 0.79 16.59
C THR A 50 4.51 -0.03 15.77
N LYS A 51 4.41 -1.34 16.02
CA LYS A 51 3.43 -2.21 15.35
C LYS A 51 2.01 -1.86 15.81
N THR A 52 1.10 -1.60 14.88
CA THR A 52 -0.29 -1.20 15.20
C THR A 52 -1.32 -2.31 15.00
N PHE A 53 -0.93 -3.44 14.42
CA PHE A 53 -1.79 -4.60 14.25
C PHE A 53 -0.96 -5.88 14.20
N ASP A 54 -1.57 -6.99 14.60
CA ASP A 54 -1.07 -8.33 14.32
C ASP A 54 -1.78 -8.89 13.09
N PRO A 55 -1.07 -9.35 12.07
CA PRO A 55 -1.70 -10.05 10.96
C PRO A 55 -2.39 -11.33 11.45
N GLU A 56 -3.50 -11.68 10.81
CA GLU A 56 -4.18 -12.95 11.09
C GLU A 56 -3.24 -14.14 10.83
N LYS A 57 -3.40 -15.23 11.60
CA LYS A 57 -2.76 -16.52 11.29
C LYS A 57 -3.24 -16.90 9.88
N ASP A 58 -2.32 -17.05 8.93
CA ASP A 58 -2.56 -17.30 7.50
C ASP A 58 -2.80 -16.05 6.62
N SER A 59 -2.62 -14.84 7.15
CA SER A 59 -2.57 -13.63 6.32
C SER A 59 -1.28 -13.57 5.50
N ASP A 60 -1.40 -13.12 4.25
CA ASP A 60 -0.25 -12.79 3.40
C ASP A 60 0.38 -11.43 3.74
N ILE A 61 -0.22 -10.70 4.69
CA ILE A 61 0.27 -9.42 5.19
C ILE A 61 1.20 -9.69 6.37
N PHE A 62 2.42 -9.15 6.31
CA PHE A 62 3.36 -9.20 7.42
C PHE A 62 3.29 -7.92 8.27
N PRO A 63 3.76 -7.97 9.53
CA PRO A 63 3.83 -6.77 10.35
C PRO A 63 4.66 -5.68 9.68
N ILE A 64 4.22 -4.44 9.84
CA ILE A 64 4.91 -3.25 9.34
C ILE A 64 5.13 -2.28 10.49
N TYR A 65 6.31 -1.67 10.50
CA TYR A 65 6.79 -0.83 11.60
C TYR A 65 7.10 0.57 11.09
N LEU A 66 6.89 1.58 11.91
CA LEU A 66 7.24 2.96 11.57
C LEU A 66 8.74 3.13 11.70
N ALA A 67 9.42 3.43 10.59
CA ALA A 67 10.86 3.60 10.59
C ALA A 67 11.27 5.06 10.80
N ASP A 68 10.60 5.99 10.10
CA ASP A 68 10.86 7.43 10.19
C ASP A 68 9.74 8.23 9.49
N ILE A 69 9.60 9.51 9.82
CA ILE A 69 8.70 10.46 9.18
C ILE A 69 9.42 11.79 8.94
N ALA A 70 9.44 12.23 7.68
CA ALA A 70 9.88 13.56 7.31
C ALA A 70 8.69 14.46 6.95
N TYR A 71 8.82 15.75 7.28
CA TYR A 71 7.89 16.80 6.90
C TYR A 71 8.63 17.94 6.21
N LEU A 72 8.08 18.42 5.10
CA LEU A 72 8.63 19.58 4.41
C LEU A 72 7.51 20.32 3.67
N LYS A 73 7.26 21.58 4.05
CA LYS A 73 6.37 22.53 3.36
C LYS A 73 4.99 21.94 3.00
N GLY A 74 4.31 21.35 3.97
CA GLY A 74 2.98 20.76 3.81
C GLY A 74 2.96 19.30 3.33
N ASP A 75 4.06 18.77 2.83
CA ASP A 75 4.15 17.38 2.38
C ASP A 75 4.81 16.51 3.45
N TRP A 76 4.37 15.25 3.56
CA TRP A 76 4.92 14.27 4.50
C TRP A 76 5.49 13.06 3.76
N LEU A 77 6.62 12.54 4.21
CA LEU A 77 7.13 11.25 3.76
C LEU A 77 7.22 10.31 4.95
N VAL A 78 6.43 9.23 4.90
CA VAL A 78 6.44 8.18 5.92
C VAL A 78 7.26 7.01 5.40
N ALA A 79 8.32 6.66 6.11
CA ALA A 79 9.12 5.47 5.87
C ALA A 79 8.69 4.37 6.84
N MET A 80 8.48 3.19 6.30
CA MET A 80 8.06 2.01 7.07
C MET A 80 8.98 0.83 6.77
N TRP A 81 9.14 -0.05 7.76
CA TRP A 81 9.86 -1.31 7.63
C TRP A 81 8.88 -2.47 7.55
N ASN A 82 8.85 -3.16 6.41
CA ASN A 82 7.95 -4.30 6.17
C ASN A 82 8.69 -5.56 6.59
N ALA A 83 8.19 -6.25 7.61
CA ALA A 83 8.77 -7.53 7.98
C ALA A 83 8.54 -8.57 6.89
N VAL A 84 9.45 -9.54 6.84
CA VAL A 84 9.29 -10.76 6.05
C VAL A 84 9.55 -11.97 6.94
N PRO A 85 9.09 -13.17 6.55
CA PRO A 85 9.44 -14.39 7.26
C PRO A 85 10.96 -14.51 7.43
N LYS A 86 11.40 -15.03 8.57
CA LYS A 86 12.80 -15.39 8.79
C LYS A 86 13.16 -16.51 7.80
N SER A 87 13.79 -16.16 6.68
CA SER A 87 14.37 -17.11 5.74
C SER A 87 15.89 -17.16 5.90
N GLU A 88 16.50 -18.31 5.63
CA GLU A 88 17.96 -18.44 5.63
C GLU A 88 18.58 -17.62 4.48
N GLY A 89 19.40 -16.62 4.85
CA GLY A 89 20.38 -15.95 3.98
C GLY A 89 19.93 -14.65 3.27
N GLY A 90 20.74 -13.59 3.40
CA GLY A 90 20.79 -12.45 2.48
C GLY A 90 19.70 -11.37 2.59
N VAL A 91 18.75 -11.50 3.52
CA VAL A 91 17.70 -10.48 3.75
C VAL A 91 18.22 -9.42 4.71
N ALA A 92 17.96 -8.15 4.38
CA ALA A 92 18.26 -7.03 5.28
C ALA A 92 17.41 -7.12 6.54
N ALA A 93 17.91 -6.61 7.66
CA ALA A 93 17.15 -6.53 8.89
C ALA A 93 17.43 -5.22 9.59
N VAL A 94 16.41 -4.72 10.30
CA VAL A 94 16.56 -3.57 11.19
C VAL A 94 16.57 -4.06 12.64
N SER A 95 17.37 -3.44 13.50
CA SER A 95 17.28 -3.72 14.93
C SER A 95 15.95 -3.19 15.47
N GLY A 96 15.17 -4.05 16.14
CA GLY A 96 13.87 -3.67 16.74
C GLY A 96 14.02 -2.58 17.81
N ARG A 97 15.20 -2.52 18.45
CA ARG A 97 15.59 -1.51 19.44
C ARG A 97 16.22 -0.25 18.84
N SER A 98 16.21 -0.10 17.51
CA SER A 98 16.49 1.21 16.91
C SER A 98 15.34 2.16 17.21
N HIS A 99 15.63 3.45 17.35
CA HIS A 99 14.58 4.46 17.48
C HIS A 99 14.01 4.85 16.12
N VAL A 100 12.72 5.19 16.10
CA VAL A 100 12.09 5.86 14.96
C VAL A 100 12.88 7.13 14.62
N GLY A 101 13.23 7.31 13.34
CA GLY A 101 14.08 8.40 12.86
C GLY A 101 15.56 8.02 12.66
N SER A 102 16.00 6.94 13.29
CA SER A 102 17.41 6.48 13.21
C SER A 102 17.48 4.94 13.14
N PRO A 103 16.88 4.29 12.13
CA PRO A 103 16.89 2.84 12.01
C PRO A 103 18.30 2.30 11.75
N SER A 104 18.74 1.34 12.56
CA SER A 104 20.01 0.62 12.36
C SER A 104 19.77 -0.61 11.50
N VAL A 105 20.15 -0.54 10.23
CA VAL A 105 19.94 -1.61 9.24
C VAL A 105 21.22 -2.37 8.95
N GLU A 106 21.15 -3.69 9.06
CA GLU A 106 22.25 -4.63 8.80
C GLU A 106 21.84 -5.63 7.72
N VAL A 107 22.77 -6.01 6.85
CA VAL A 107 22.58 -7.09 5.86
C VAL A 107 23.18 -8.36 6.44
N SER A 108 22.40 -9.44 6.49
CA SER A 108 22.77 -10.71 7.15
C SER A 108 22.98 -10.56 8.67
N PRO A 109 21.91 -10.24 9.43
CA PRO A 109 22.01 -10.06 10.87
C PRO A 109 22.41 -11.38 11.55
N SER A 110 23.39 -11.32 12.47
CA SER A 110 23.82 -12.46 13.29
C SER A 110 23.17 -12.47 14.68
N LYS A 111 22.19 -11.58 14.94
CA LYS A 111 21.70 -11.25 16.30
C LYS A 111 20.19 -11.43 16.47
N ASN A 112 19.82 -11.96 17.64
CA ASN A 112 18.46 -11.90 18.17
C ASN A 112 17.99 -10.44 18.35
N GLY A 113 16.69 -10.17 18.19
CA GLY A 113 16.12 -8.81 18.31
C GLY A 113 16.16 -7.97 17.02
N THR A 114 16.45 -8.61 15.87
CA THR A 114 16.36 -7.97 14.55
C THR A 114 15.07 -8.36 13.84
N ILE A 115 14.55 -7.46 13.00
CA ILE A 115 13.34 -7.61 12.21
C ILE A 115 13.77 -7.70 10.73
N PRO A 116 13.82 -8.90 10.13
CA PRO A 116 14.11 -9.07 8.71
C PRO A 116 13.04 -8.39 7.86
N GLY A 117 13.43 -7.69 6.82
CA GLY A 117 12.47 -6.91 6.05
C GLY A 117 13.10 -5.97 5.02
N PHE A 118 12.30 -4.99 4.61
CA PHE A 118 12.72 -3.94 3.71
C PHE A 118 11.94 -2.64 3.94
N ALA A 119 12.55 -1.51 3.58
CA ALA A 119 11.94 -0.20 3.69
C ALA A 119 10.98 0.10 2.53
N THR A 120 9.83 0.71 2.83
CA THR A 120 8.89 1.31 1.87
C THR A 120 8.61 2.76 2.24
N TYR A 121 8.27 3.57 1.24
CA TYR A 121 8.10 5.01 1.41
C TYR A 121 6.76 5.48 0.84
N PHE A 122 6.09 6.32 1.60
CA PHE A 122 4.75 6.83 1.31
C PHE A 122 4.75 8.35 1.40
N TRP A 123 4.58 9.01 0.26
CA TRP A 123 4.56 10.47 0.16
C TRP A 123 3.13 10.99 0.19
N PHE A 124 2.76 11.65 1.27
CA PHE A 124 1.45 12.24 1.45
C PHE A 124 1.47 13.72 1.07
N LEU A 125 0.46 14.13 0.30
CA LEU A 125 0.16 15.50 -0.07
C LEU A 125 -1.23 15.85 0.49
N PRO A 126 -1.32 16.24 1.78
CA PRO A 126 -2.59 16.38 2.49
C PRO A 126 -3.59 17.34 1.83
N ASP A 127 -3.11 18.50 1.37
CA ASP A 127 -3.96 19.53 0.73
C ASP A 127 -4.67 19.02 -0.52
N GLN A 128 -4.05 18.08 -1.24
CA GLN A 128 -4.61 17.46 -2.44
C GLN A 128 -5.32 16.14 -2.14
N LYS A 129 -5.26 15.65 -0.88
CA LYS A 129 -5.72 14.32 -0.46
C LYS A 129 -5.09 13.21 -1.32
N ILE A 130 -3.81 13.35 -1.63
CA ILE A 130 -3.06 12.37 -2.42
C ILE A 130 -2.04 11.66 -1.55
N LEU A 131 -1.90 10.37 -1.82
CA LEU A 131 -0.81 9.51 -1.36
C LEU A 131 -0.06 8.99 -2.59
N ALA A 132 1.27 9.01 -2.54
CA ALA A 132 2.16 8.39 -3.51
C ALA A 132 2.90 7.21 -2.86
N THR A 133 2.86 6.03 -3.48
CA THR A 133 3.82 4.96 -3.15
C THR A 133 5.09 5.13 -3.98
N ILE A 134 6.24 4.82 -3.39
CA ILE A 134 7.55 5.03 -4.03
C ILE A 134 8.29 3.72 -4.09
N ARG A 135 8.59 3.25 -5.30
CA ARG A 135 9.44 2.08 -5.55
C ARG A 135 10.79 2.52 -6.05
N LEU A 136 11.84 2.09 -5.35
CA LEU A 136 13.23 2.37 -5.69
C LEU A 136 13.90 1.11 -6.27
N LYS A 137 14.61 0.32 -5.45
CA LYS A 137 15.27 -0.92 -5.90
C LYS A 137 14.34 -2.13 -5.92
N ARG A 138 13.42 -2.21 -4.95
CA ARG A 138 12.54 -3.36 -4.74
C ARG A 138 11.18 -3.11 -5.38
N PRO A 139 10.52 -4.15 -5.91
CA PRO A 139 9.24 -4.00 -6.59
C PRO A 139 8.05 -3.79 -5.63
N PHE A 140 8.26 -3.94 -4.33
CA PHE A 140 7.20 -3.94 -3.33
C PHE A 140 6.95 -2.53 -2.76
N THR A 141 5.69 -2.18 -2.57
CA THR A 141 5.27 -0.88 -2.01
C THR A 141 4.73 -0.96 -0.59
N GLY A 142 4.29 -2.13 -0.12
CA GLY A 142 3.70 -2.27 1.22
C GLY A 142 2.36 -1.53 1.39
N GLN A 143 1.68 -1.17 0.30
CA GLN A 143 0.51 -0.28 0.34
C GLN A 143 -0.64 -0.82 1.20
N GLN A 144 -0.98 -2.11 1.07
CA GLN A 144 -2.06 -2.71 1.86
C GLN A 144 -1.71 -2.75 3.35
N ALA A 145 -0.49 -3.16 3.68
CA ALA A 145 0.02 -3.18 5.05
C ALA A 145 0.03 -1.76 5.66
N MET A 146 0.48 -0.74 4.92
CA MET A 146 0.44 0.65 5.36
C MET A 146 -0.99 1.15 5.55
N GLN A 147 -1.94 0.79 4.68
CA GLN A 147 -3.33 1.19 4.83
C GLN A 147 -3.95 0.60 6.11
N GLN A 148 -3.68 -0.68 6.38
CA GLN A 148 -4.08 -1.34 7.63
C GLN A 148 -3.38 -0.74 8.86
N TYR A 149 -2.09 -0.39 8.71
CA TYR A 149 -1.30 0.27 9.74
C TYR A 149 -1.93 1.60 10.16
N MET A 150 -2.23 2.46 9.18
CA MET A 150 -2.83 3.77 9.40
C MET A 150 -4.23 3.65 9.99
N GLU A 151 -5.05 2.73 9.49
CA GLU A 151 -6.40 2.51 10.04
C GLU A 151 -6.34 2.03 11.49
N SER A 152 -5.41 1.13 11.82
CA SER A 152 -5.22 0.62 13.19
C SER A 152 -4.63 1.68 14.12
N PHE A 153 -3.71 2.52 13.61
CA PHE A 153 -3.19 3.68 14.34
C PHE A 153 -4.31 4.64 14.77
N ILE A 154 -5.16 5.06 13.82
CA ILE A 154 -6.30 5.96 14.09
C ILE A 154 -7.27 5.31 15.09
N ARG A 155 -7.43 3.99 15.03
CA ARG A 155 -8.37 3.27 15.89
C ARG A 155 -7.88 3.09 17.33
N TYR A 156 -6.57 2.88 17.54
CA TYR A 156 -6.08 2.40 18.83
C TYR A 156 -4.95 3.22 19.46
N PHE A 157 -4.23 4.05 18.69
CA PHE A 157 -2.96 4.65 19.14
C PHE A 157 -2.90 6.16 19.03
N SER A 158 -3.73 6.77 18.18
CA SER A 158 -3.78 8.23 18.05
C SER A 158 -4.22 8.92 19.35
N SER A 159 -3.84 10.18 19.53
CA SER A 159 -4.23 11.05 20.65
C SER A 159 -5.74 11.29 20.80
N HIS A 160 -6.53 10.89 19.81
CA HIS A 160 -7.99 10.97 19.80
C HIS A 160 -8.69 9.77 20.46
N VAL A 161 -7.96 8.69 20.75
CA VAL A 161 -8.52 7.49 21.39
C VAL A 161 -8.68 7.76 22.88
N VAL A 162 -9.89 7.51 23.41
CA VAL A 162 -10.15 7.58 24.84
C VAL A 162 -10.16 6.16 25.40
N HIS A 163 -9.14 5.83 26.19
CA HIS A 163 -9.04 4.55 26.87
C HIS A 163 -9.73 4.59 28.23
N ASP A 164 -10.26 3.45 28.67
CA ASP A 164 -10.72 3.28 30.03
C ASP A 164 -9.50 3.19 30.96
N GLU A 165 -9.41 4.07 31.96
CA GLU A 165 -8.29 4.03 32.91
C GLU A 165 -8.31 2.77 33.78
N SER A 166 -9.48 2.15 33.97
CA SER A 166 -9.63 0.92 34.75
C SER A 166 -9.06 -0.31 34.04
N THR A 167 -8.85 -0.26 32.72
CA THR A 167 -8.31 -1.36 31.90
C THR A 167 -6.83 -1.19 31.56
N LYS A 168 -6.14 -0.17 32.10
CA LYS A 168 -4.70 0.08 31.84
C LYS A 168 -3.78 -1.12 32.11
N ASN A 169 -4.20 -2.05 32.97
CA ASN A 169 -3.45 -3.27 33.32
C ASN A 169 -4.13 -4.56 32.84
N SER A 170 -5.17 -4.49 32.01
CA SER A 170 -5.82 -5.68 31.45
C SER A 170 -5.34 -5.95 30.02
N ASP A 171 -5.31 -7.23 29.65
CA ASP A 171 -4.96 -7.66 28.29
C ASP A 171 -6.00 -7.23 27.24
N ASP A 172 -7.23 -6.87 27.65
CA ASP A 172 -8.30 -6.38 26.78
C ASP A 172 -8.41 -4.85 26.80
N VAL A 173 -7.65 -4.19 25.92
CA VAL A 173 -7.74 -2.73 25.72
C VAL A 173 -8.75 -2.43 24.62
N SER A 174 -10.00 -2.14 25.00
CA SER A 174 -11.01 -1.59 24.09
C SER A 174 -11.16 -0.07 24.30
N PRO A 175 -11.13 0.75 23.24
CA PRO A 175 -11.46 2.18 23.36
C PRO A 175 -12.89 2.40 23.89
N LEU A 176 -13.06 3.35 24.80
CA LEU A 176 -14.40 3.84 25.21
C LEU A 176 -15.08 4.63 24.09
N GLY A 177 -14.27 5.25 23.23
CA GLY A 177 -14.71 6.06 22.11
C GLY A 177 -13.60 6.99 21.65
N TYR A 178 -13.99 8.07 20.97
CA TYR A 178 -13.06 9.01 20.36
C TYR A 178 -13.42 10.45 20.69
N SER A 179 -12.41 11.30 20.89
CA SER A 179 -12.59 12.72 21.16
C SER A 179 -11.67 13.58 20.29
N HIS A 180 -12.16 14.76 19.90
CA HIS A 180 -11.35 15.72 19.14
C HIS A 180 -10.18 16.26 19.99
N THR A 181 -10.41 16.44 21.29
CA THR A 181 -9.40 16.90 22.24
C THR A 181 -9.01 15.78 23.19
N THR A 182 -7.73 15.70 23.52
CA THR A 182 -7.21 14.77 24.51
C THR A 182 -7.95 14.93 25.84
N GLY A 183 -8.49 13.84 26.37
CA GLY A 183 -9.28 13.85 27.62
C GLY A 183 -10.70 14.42 27.52
N GLY A 184 -11.19 14.72 26.32
CA GLY A 184 -12.60 15.09 26.10
C GLY A 184 -13.57 13.91 26.20
N GLU A 185 -14.87 14.20 26.18
CA GLU A 185 -15.90 13.16 26.26
C GLU A 185 -15.84 12.19 25.07
N PRO A 186 -15.84 10.87 25.31
CA PRO A 186 -15.77 9.88 24.25
C PRO A 186 -17.07 9.84 23.44
N LEU A 187 -16.93 9.93 22.12
CA LEU A 187 -18.03 9.76 21.17
C LEU A 187 -17.93 8.41 20.45
N PRO A 188 -19.07 7.77 20.12
CA PRO A 188 -19.11 6.51 19.37
C PRO A 188 -18.88 6.74 17.88
N LEU A 189 -17.65 7.13 17.51
CA LEU A 189 -17.27 7.42 16.13
C LEU A 189 -16.64 6.21 15.44
N HIS A 190 -16.56 6.28 14.12
CA HIS A 190 -16.01 5.25 13.26
C HIS A 190 -14.68 5.71 12.65
N PRO A 191 -13.51 5.27 13.16
CA PRO A 191 -12.22 5.61 12.59
C PRO A 191 -12.01 4.91 11.25
N ARG A 192 -11.56 5.64 10.23
CA ARG A 192 -11.36 5.09 8.89
C ARG A 192 -10.14 5.70 8.22
N PHE A 193 -9.34 4.86 7.58
CA PHE A 193 -8.33 5.27 6.62
C PHE A 193 -8.44 4.42 5.37
N ARG A 194 -8.71 5.04 4.23
CA ARG A 194 -8.82 4.35 2.94
C ARG A 194 -8.24 5.17 1.81
N THR A 195 -7.50 4.48 0.96
CA THR A 195 -6.95 5.05 -0.28
C THR A 195 -7.51 4.29 -1.46
N GLN A 196 -7.57 4.95 -2.61
CA GLN A 196 -8.00 4.38 -3.88
C GLN A 196 -7.02 4.81 -4.95
N LEU A 197 -6.69 3.92 -5.88
CA LEU A 197 -5.75 4.23 -6.94
C LEU A 197 -6.26 5.40 -7.81
N CYS A 198 -5.39 6.38 -8.08
CA CYS A 198 -5.73 7.46 -8.99
C CYS A 198 -5.76 6.93 -10.41
N ARG A 199 -6.97 6.89 -10.98
CA ARG A 199 -7.18 6.51 -12.37
C ARG A 199 -6.95 7.70 -13.28
N LEU A 200 -6.48 7.42 -14.50
CA LEU A 200 -6.67 8.30 -15.63
C LEU A 200 -8.11 8.02 -16.13
N PRO A 201 -9.13 8.82 -15.74
CA PRO A 201 -10.53 8.45 -15.90
C PRO A 201 -10.90 8.21 -17.37
N SER A 202 -10.19 8.87 -18.29
CA SER A 202 -10.41 8.72 -19.72
C SER A 202 -10.24 7.29 -20.21
N LYS A 203 -9.29 6.48 -19.73
CA LYS A 203 -8.99 5.19 -20.39
C LYS A 203 -9.93 4.05 -20.01
N ILE A 204 -10.21 3.83 -18.73
CA ILE A 204 -11.10 2.73 -18.31
C ILE A 204 -12.56 3.07 -18.65
N ASP A 205 -13.00 4.31 -18.47
CA ASP A 205 -14.36 4.69 -18.82
C ASP A 205 -14.57 4.65 -20.35
N GLN A 206 -13.56 5.02 -21.16
CA GLN A 206 -13.62 4.82 -22.62
C GLN A 206 -13.65 3.34 -22.99
N LEU A 207 -12.84 2.51 -22.33
CA LEU A 207 -12.83 1.06 -22.54
C LEU A 207 -14.19 0.45 -22.19
N ALA A 208 -14.78 0.86 -21.07
CA ALA A 208 -16.07 0.38 -20.60
C ALA A 208 -17.21 0.79 -21.56
N LYS A 209 -17.20 2.02 -22.07
CA LYS A 209 -18.12 2.48 -23.13
C LYS A 209 -17.98 1.73 -24.46
N GLN A 210 -16.85 1.06 -24.68
CA GLN A 210 -16.56 0.25 -25.86
C GLN A 210 -16.69 -1.26 -25.58
N ALA A 211 -17.35 -1.66 -24.49
CA ALA A 211 -17.50 -3.06 -24.05
C ALA A 211 -17.92 -4.01 -25.18
N THR A 212 -18.89 -3.61 -26.01
CA THR A 212 -19.40 -4.41 -27.13
C THR A 212 -18.37 -4.70 -28.22
N LYS A 213 -17.28 -3.93 -28.29
CA LYS A 213 -16.16 -4.16 -29.21
C LYS A 213 -15.09 -5.07 -28.62
N ILE A 214 -15.11 -5.35 -27.32
CA ILE A 214 -14.16 -6.24 -26.67
C ILE A 214 -14.51 -7.67 -27.03
N TYR A 215 -13.53 -8.42 -27.50
CA TYR A 215 -13.71 -9.82 -27.85
C TYR A 215 -12.70 -10.75 -27.19
N LYS A 216 -11.64 -10.21 -26.59
CA LYS A 216 -10.65 -10.98 -25.81
C LYS A 216 -10.28 -10.29 -24.52
N ILE A 217 -10.02 -11.10 -23.50
CA ILE A 217 -9.36 -10.71 -22.25
C ILE A 217 -8.05 -11.49 -22.13
N SER A 218 -6.99 -10.83 -21.67
CA SER A 218 -5.72 -11.44 -21.32
C SER A 218 -5.40 -11.17 -19.86
N LYS A 219 -4.91 -12.19 -19.17
CA LYS A 219 -4.43 -12.11 -17.80
C LYS A 219 -2.96 -12.52 -17.79
N LYS A 220 -2.09 -11.61 -17.35
CA LYS A 220 -0.66 -11.85 -17.14
C LYS A 220 -0.41 -12.04 -15.65
N GLU A 221 0.25 -13.13 -15.27
CA GLU A 221 0.65 -13.40 -13.88
C GLU A 221 2.11 -13.83 -13.80
N SER A 222 2.80 -13.45 -12.73
CA SER A 222 4.12 -14.01 -12.39
C SER A 222 3.97 -14.98 -11.23
N LEU A 223 4.31 -16.26 -11.43
CA LEU A 223 4.30 -17.29 -10.39
C LEU A 223 5.72 -17.60 -9.93
N ASP A 224 5.94 -17.59 -8.62
CA ASP A 224 7.08 -18.25 -7.99
C ASP A 224 6.72 -19.74 -7.76
N LEU A 225 7.32 -20.65 -8.55
CA LEU A 225 7.02 -22.09 -8.55
C LEU A 225 7.66 -22.85 -7.36
N VAL A 226 8.28 -22.13 -6.42
CA VAL A 226 8.98 -22.73 -5.26
C VAL A 226 8.10 -22.81 -4.01
N ALA A 227 6.98 -22.08 -3.94
CA ALA A 227 6.07 -22.08 -2.79
C ALA A 227 4.77 -22.82 -3.10
N SER A 228 4.53 -23.96 -2.44
CA SER A 228 3.30 -24.76 -2.53
C SER A 228 2.01 -23.99 -2.17
N THR A 229 2.14 -22.86 -1.47
CA THR A 229 1.05 -21.94 -1.08
C THR A 229 0.45 -21.13 -2.24
N ASN A 230 1.17 -20.93 -3.34
CA ASN A 230 0.66 -20.15 -4.47
C ASN A 230 -0.35 -20.92 -5.34
N LEU A 231 -0.36 -22.26 -5.26
CA LEU A 231 -1.32 -23.11 -5.98
C LEU A 231 -2.76 -22.89 -5.49
N THR A 232 -2.94 -22.72 -4.17
CA THR A 232 -4.25 -22.51 -3.56
C THR A 232 -4.84 -21.12 -3.88
N ARG A 233 -3.98 -20.10 -4.06
CA ARG A 233 -4.42 -18.77 -4.55
C ARG A 233 -4.80 -18.80 -6.02
N TRP A 234 -4.07 -19.59 -6.83
CA TRP A 234 -4.39 -19.82 -8.25
C TRP A 234 -5.77 -20.47 -8.44
N GLU A 235 -6.14 -21.45 -7.61
CA GLU A 235 -7.48 -22.07 -7.61
C GLU A 235 -8.60 -21.11 -7.16
N LYS A 236 -8.33 -20.28 -6.13
CA LYS A 236 -9.32 -19.31 -5.61
C LYS A 236 -9.57 -18.12 -6.55
N ILE A 237 -8.57 -17.69 -7.32
CA ILE A 237 -8.70 -16.52 -8.22
C ILE A 237 -9.15 -16.95 -9.62
N SER A 238 -8.77 -18.14 -10.10
CA SER A 238 -9.27 -18.67 -11.36
C SER A 238 -10.78 -18.97 -11.31
N SER A 239 -11.29 -19.41 -10.17
CA SER A 239 -12.72 -19.69 -9.96
C SER A 239 -13.64 -18.47 -9.97
N LEU A 240 -13.12 -17.25 -9.80
CA LEU A 240 -13.91 -16.01 -9.85
C LEU A 240 -14.26 -15.57 -11.29
N VAL A 241 -13.56 -16.11 -12.29
CA VAL A 241 -13.75 -15.72 -13.71
C VAL A 241 -13.94 -16.93 -14.64
N PHE A 242 -13.46 -18.13 -14.25
CA PHE A 242 -13.40 -19.30 -15.14
C PHE A 242 -13.73 -20.62 -14.41
N SER A 243 -14.27 -21.60 -15.16
CA SER A 243 -14.51 -22.98 -14.70
C SER A 243 -13.20 -23.77 -14.45
N PRO A 244 -13.21 -24.82 -13.60
CA PRO A 244 -12.05 -25.24 -12.80
C PRO A 244 -11.06 -26.22 -13.47
N SER A 245 -10.96 -26.29 -14.80
CA SER A 245 -10.35 -27.46 -15.45
C SER A 245 -9.14 -27.15 -16.32
N TYR A 246 -7.97 -26.78 -15.77
CA TYR A 246 -6.73 -26.73 -16.57
C TYR A 246 -5.47 -27.09 -15.77
N SER A 247 -4.50 -27.67 -16.47
CA SER A 247 -3.24 -28.20 -15.92
C SER A 247 -2.05 -27.26 -16.15
N LEU A 248 -1.16 -27.18 -15.15
CA LEU A 248 0.06 -26.37 -15.18
C LEU A 248 1.16 -27.05 -16.02
N PRO A 249 1.97 -26.30 -16.80
CA PRO A 249 3.16 -26.84 -17.44
C PRO A 249 4.24 -27.12 -16.38
N SER A 250 4.70 -28.38 -16.29
CA SER A 250 5.83 -28.77 -15.46
C SER A 250 7.14 -28.22 -16.03
N THR A 251 7.68 -27.14 -15.46
CA THR A 251 9.07 -26.74 -15.75
C THR A 251 9.79 -26.27 -14.48
N ASN A 252 11.06 -26.64 -14.34
CA ASN A 252 12.00 -26.29 -13.25
C ASN A 252 12.38 -24.79 -13.20
N ARG A 253 11.48 -23.87 -13.57
CA ARG A 253 11.74 -22.42 -13.52
C ARG A 253 11.38 -21.87 -12.15
N LYS A 254 12.28 -21.11 -11.51
CA LYS A 254 12.01 -20.46 -10.22
C LYS A 254 10.88 -19.42 -10.31
N LYS A 255 10.75 -18.75 -11.47
CA LYS A 255 9.62 -17.85 -11.81
C LYS A 255 9.05 -18.19 -13.19
N ALA A 256 7.73 -18.37 -13.29
CA ALA A 256 7.02 -18.51 -14.55
C ALA A 256 6.13 -17.29 -14.79
N LYS A 257 6.31 -16.60 -15.91
CA LYS A 257 5.35 -15.61 -16.39
C LYS A 257 4.30 -16.36 -17.21
N LEU A 258 3.07 -16.38 -16.73
CA LEU A 258 1.93 -16.94 -17.42
C LEU A 258 1.16 -15.80 -18.08
N GLU A 259 0.78 -16.00 -19.33
CA GLU A 259 -0.21 -15.17 -19.99
C GLU A 259 -1.30 -16.09 -20.52
N TYR A 260 -2.53 -15.84 -20.09
CA TYR A 260 -3.70 -16.56 -20.57
C TYR A 260 -4.63 -15.58 -21.27
N THR A 261 -5.03 -15.91 -22.50
CA THR A 261 -5.96 -15.12 -23.29
C THR A 261 -7.16 -15.98 -23.67
N THR A 262 -8.36 -15.44 -23.50
CA THR A 262 -9.59 -16.11 -23.92
C THR A 262 -10.56 -15.13 -24.57
N ASP A 263 -11.45 -15.68 -25.39
CA ASP A 263 -12.53 -14.92 -26.02
C ASP A 263 -13.65 -14.67 -25.01
N ILE A 264 -14.19 -13.45 -24.99
CA ILE A 264 -15.24 -13.04 -24.07
C ILE A 264 -16.26 -12.11 -24.74
N SER A 265 -17.42 -12.02 -24.13
CA SER A 265 -18.37 -10.91 -24.32
C SER A 265 -18.63 -10.30 -22.95
N VAL A 266 -18.46 -8.99 -22.83
CA VAL A 266 -18.60 -8.25 -21.56
C VAL A 266 -19.45 -7.00 -21.75
N THR A 267 -20.05 -6.56 -20.67
CA THR A 267 -20.80 -5.32 -20.53
C THR A 267 -19.94 -4.22 -19.91
N GLU A 268 -20.43 -2.98 -19.97
CA GLU A 268 -19.78 -1.82 -19.33
C GLU A 268 -19.61 -2.05 -17.82
N GLU A 269 -20.65 -2.53 -17.15
CA GLU A 269 -20.64 -2.81 -15.70
C GLU A 269 -19.63 -3.89 -15.31
N GLU A 270 -19.50 -4.95 -16.12
CA GLU A 270 -18.54 -6.02 -15.88
C GLU A 270 -17.09 -5.55 -16.01
N ILE A 271 -16.78 -4.67 -16.98
CA ILE A 271 -15.43 -4.09 -17.11
C ILE A 271 -15.09 -3.24 -15.88
N LEU A 272 -16.03 -2.42 -15.41
CA LEU A 272 -15.85 -1.61 -14.22
C LEU A 272 -15.67 -2.47 -12.97
N LYS A 273 -16.42 -3.57 -12.87
CA LYS A 273 -16.29 -4.55 -11.78
C LYS A 273 -14.93 -5.26 -11.81
N ILE A 274 -14.50 -5.78 -12.98
CA ILE A 274 -13.18 -6.41 -13.14
C ILE A 274 -12.06 -5.44 -12.75
N ALA A 275 -12.16 -4.18 -13.16
CA ALA A 275 -11.18 -3.17 -12.78
C ALA A 275 -11.16 -2.91 -11.27
N ALA A 276 -12.33 -2.85 -10.63
CA ALA A 276 -12.43 -2.67 -9.17
C ALA A 276 -11.91 -3.88 -8.39
N ASP A 277 -12.22 -5.10 -8.84
CA ASP A 277 -11.75 -6.34 -8.21
C ASP A 277 -10.22 -6.49 -8.36
N TRP A 278 -9.68 -6.16 -9.53
CA TRP A 278 -8.23 -6.14 -9.76
C TRP A 278 -7.53 -5.11 -8.86
N GLU A 279 -8.10 -3.91 -8.67
CA GLU A 279 -7.58 -2.93 -7.72
C GLU A 279 -7.62 -3.43 -6.27
N LYS A 280 -8.72 -4.07 -5.86
CA LYS A 280 -8.86 -4.67 -4.52
C LYS A 280 -7.81 -5.75 -4.27
N ALA A 281 -7.45 -6.51 -5.31
CA ALA A 281 -6.40 -7.53 -5.27
C ALA A 281 -4.96 -6.96 -5.28
N GLY A 282 -4.79 -5.63 -5.28
CA GLY A 282 -3.49 -4.96 -5.26
C GLY A 282 -3.16 -4.18 -6.54
N GLY A 283 -4.03 -4.23 -7.56
CA GLY A 283 -3.85 -3.48 -8.81
C GLY A 283 -2.50 -3.79 -9.47
N VAL A 284 -1.73 -2.76 -9.83
CA VAL A 284 -0.39 -2.99 -10.43
C VAL A 284 0.68 -3.37 -9.41
N GLU A 285 0.35 -3.39 -8.13
CA GLU A 285 1.21 -3.97 -7.12
C GLU A 285 0.96 -5.48 -6.96
N SER A 286 -0.11 -6.01 -7.56
CA SER A 286 -0.30 -7.45 -7.69
C SER A 286 0.63 -8.02 -8.78
N ASP A 287 0.95 -9.31 -8.67
CA ASP A 287 1.65 -10.04 -9.74
C ASP A 287 0.78 -10.23 -11.00
N THR A 288 -0.45 -9.70 -10.98
CA THR A 288 -1.49 -9.88 -11.98
C THR A 288 -1.75 -8.59 -12.75
N ASN A 289 -1.84 -8.69 -14.07
CA ASN A 289 -2.32 -7.61 -14.92
C ASN A 289 -3.39 -8.11 -15.88
N ILE A 290 -4.45 -7.33 -16.05
CA ILE A 290 -5.58 -7.66 -16.92
C ILE A 290 -5.57 -6.70 -18.11
N GLY A 291 -5.73 -7.26 -19.31
CA GLY A 291 -5.80 -6.51 -20.55
C GLY A 291 -7.00 -6.92 -21.37
N PHE A 292 -7.57 -5.97 -22.11
CA PHE A 292 -8.71 -6.17 -22.98
C PHE A 292 -8.32 -5.89 -24.43
N LYS A 293 -8.81 -6.70 -25.37
CA LYS A 293 -8.59 -6.48 -26.81
C LYS A 293 -9.90 -6.15 -27.50
N LEU A 294 -9.90 -5.03 -28.20
CA LEU A 294 -11.03 -4.54 -28.99
C LEU A 294 -10.89 -5.00 -30.44
N ARG A 295 -12.03 -5.22 -31.10
CA ARG A 295 -12.06 -5.47 -32.55
C ARG A 295 -11.52 -4.25 -33.29
N GLY A 296 -10.55 -4.48 -34.17
CA GLY A 296 -9.87 -3.43 -34.94
C GLY A 296 -8.60 -2.88 -34.28
N GLU A 297 -8.34 -3.19 -33.01
CA GLU A 297 -7.11 -2.80 -32.31
C GLU A 297 -6.04 -3.89 -32.38
N SER A 298 -4.78 -3.50 -32.61
CA SER A 298 -3.67 -4.44 -32.74
C SER A 298 -3.16 -4.94 -31.37
N SER A 299 -3.24 -4.10 -30.34
CA SER A 299 -2.67 -4.33 -29.01
C SER A 299 -3.73 -4.44 -27.91
N PHE A 300 -3.34 -5.02 -26.77
CA PHE A 300 -4.19 -5.07 -25.57
C PHE A 300 -4.14 -3.75 -24.81
N ILE A 301 -5.30 -3.28 -24.37
CA ILE A 301 -5.43 -2.18 -23.42
C ILE A 301 -5.33 -2.78 -22.00
N TRP A 302 -4.20 -2.56 -21.34
CA TRP A 302 -3.94 -3.05 -19.99
C TRP A 302 -4.52 -2.11 -18.94
N LEU A 303 -5.16 -2.68 -17.90
CA LEU A 303 -5.62 -1.91 -16.74
C LEU A 303 -4.47 -1.15 -16.07
N SER A 304 -3.27 -1.76 -16.04
CA SER A 304 -2.06 -1.10 -15.54
C SER A 304 -1.71 0.21 -16.26
N GLY A 305 -2.12 0.38 -17.51
CA GLY A 305 -1.85 1.56 -18.34
C GLY A 305 -2.82 2.73 -18.14
N SER A 306 -3.79 2.57 -17.22
CA SER A 306 -4.84 3.54 -16.92
C SER A 306 -4.69 4.19 -15.54
N ILE A 307 -3.48 4.15 -15.00
CA ILE A 307 -3.18 4.62 -13.64
C ILE A 307 -2.24 5.81 -13.70
N ALA A 308 -2.43 6.76 -12.78
CA ALA A 308 -1.51 7.86 -12.58
C ALA A 308 -0.21 7.34 -11.92
N ARG A 309 0.74 6.96 -12.77
CA ARG A 309 2.06 6.46 -12.38
C ARG A 309 3.10 7.02 -13.35
N ASP A 310 4.26 7.35 -12.80
CA ASP A 310 5.42 7.70 -13.61
C ASP A 310 6.74 7.25 -12.95
N GLU A 311 7.82 7.24 -13.73
CA GLU A 311 9.18 7.03 -13.25
C GLU A 311 9.94 8.36 -13.24
N ILE A 312 10.42 8.77 -12.07
CA ILE A 312 11.21 9.99 -11.89
C ILE A 312 12.61 9.66 -11.42
N SER A 313 13.55 10.59 -11.63
CA SER A 313 14.90 10.48 -11.08
C SER A 313 14.96 11.22 -9.75
N VAL A 314 15.36 10.52 -8.68
CA VAL A 314 15.56 11.10 -7.36
C VAL A 314 17.05 11.20 -7.01
N GLU A 315 17.42 12.30 -6.37
CA GLU A 315 18.75 12.56 -5.87
C GLU A 315 18.86 12.12 -4.42
N LEU A 316 19.74 11.17 -4.17
CA LEU A 316 19.97 10.57 -2.86
C LEU A 316 21.42 10.81 -2.44
N THR A 317 21.61 11.15 -1.17
CA THR A 317 22.94 11.31 -0.54
C THR A 317 22.97 10.52 0.77
N ASN A 318 24.16 10.05 1.18
CA ASN A 318 24.38 9.27 2.41
C ASN A 318 23.43 8.08 2.60
N THR A 319 23.35 7.19 1.59
CA THR A 319 22.41 6.06 1.62
C THR A 319 23.01 4.86 2.36
N THR A 320 22.28 4.36 3.36
CA THR A 320 22.49 3.01 3.90
C THR A 320 22.00 1.99 2.85
N PRO A 321 22.62 0.80 2.69
CA PRO A 321 22.34 -0.08 1.54
C PRO A 321 20.85 -0.44 1.32
N GLU A 322 20.02 -0.34 2.35
CA GLU A 322 18.62 -0.81 2.37
C GLU A 322 17.63 0.20 3.02
N PHE A 323 18.10 1.41 3.37
CA PHE A 323 17.28 2.48 3.93
C PHE A 323 17.76 3.84 3.40
N TYR A 324 16.82 4.63 2.89
CA TYR A 324 17.04 5.97 2.36
C TYR A 324 16.51 6.99 3.35
N ASP A 325 17.29 8.03 3.63
CA ASP A 325 16.88 9.14 4.48
C ASP A 325 15.61 9.81 3.93
N PRO A 326 14.49 9.80 4.68
CA PRO A 326 13.23 10.37 4.23
C PRO A 326 13.27 11.89 4.03
N ALA A 327 14.06 12.64 4.79
CA ALA A 327 14.17 14.08 4.59
C ALA A 327 14.86 14.42 3.26
N ILE A 328 15.92 13.67 2.93
CA ILE A 328 16.63 13.80 1.65
C ILE A 328 15.74 13.38 0.49
N LEU A 329 15.08 12.21 0.61
CA LEU A 329 14.16 11.71 -0.41
C LEU A 329 12.99 12.67 -0.62
N LEU A 330 12.35 13.17 0.44
CA LEU A 330 11.25 14.12 0.35
C LEU A 330 11.66 15.41 -0.36
N LYS A 331 12.85 15.93 -0.06
CA LYS A 331 13.40 17.11 -0.76
C LYS A 331 13.51 16.86 -2.27
N SER A 332 13.99 15.69 -2.69
CA SER A 332 14.09 15.35 -4.11
C SER A 332 12.73 15.10 -4.78
N LEU A 333 11.77 14.47 -4.08
CA LEU A 333 10.42 14.24 -4.62
C LEU A 333 9.69 15.55 -4.89
N ARG A 334 9.87 16.54 -4.00
CA ARG A 334 9.21 17.85 -4.14
C ARG A 334 9.58 18.58 -5.42
N ASN A 335 10.76 18.35 -5.99
CA ASN A 335 11.15 18.91 -7.29
C ASN A 335 10.26 18.40 -8.44
N HIS A 336 9.58 17.27 -8.25
CA HIS A 336 8.68 16.64 -9.21
C HIS A 336 7.20 16.79 -8.83
N ARG A 337 6.88 17.55 -7.78
CA ARG A 337 5.52 17.66 -7.21
C ARG A 337 4.49 18.11 -8.22
N ASP A 338 4.78 19.17 -8.97
CA ASP A 338 3.81 19.72 -9.91
C ASP A 338 3.58 18.79 -11.09
N HIS A 339 4.64 18.12 -11.57
CA HIS A 339 4.56 17.06 -12.58
C HIS A 339 3.65 15.92 -12.10
N MET A 340 3.91 15.38 -10.91
CA MET A 340 3.11 14.29 -10.37
C MET A 340 1.63 14.68 -10.20
N LEU A 341 1.36 15.88 -9.66
CA LEU A 341 0.00 16.37 -9.49
C LEU A 341 -0.72 16.67 -10.82
N SER A 342 0.00 16.98 -11.89
CA SER A 342 -0.59 17.21 -13.23
C SER A 342 -1.28 15.96 -13.78
N MET A 343 -0.85 14.76 -13.35
CA MET A 343 -1.46 13.50 -13.79
C MET A 343 -2.85 13.23 -13.21
N VAL A 344 -3.21 13.93 -12.13
CA VAL A 344 -4.47 13.72 -11.39
C VAL A 344 -5.37 14.95 -11.35
N LYS A 345 -4.82 16.13 -11.67
CA LYS A 345 -5.60 17.37 -11.86
C LYS A 345 -6.38 17.27 -13.17
N LYS A 346 -7.69 17.45 -13.09
CA LYS A 346 -8.58 17.63 -14.25
C LYS A 346 -8.59 19.08 -14.69
#